data_AF-A0A4P8WC28-F1
#
_entry.id   AF-A0A4P8WC28-F1
#
_cell.length_a   1.000
_cell.length_b   1.000
_cell.length_c   1.000
_cell.angle_alpha   90.00
_cell.angle_beta   90.00
_cell.angle_gamma   90.00
#
_symmetry.space_group_name_H-M   'P 1'
#
loop_
_entity.id
_entity.type
_entity.pdbx_description
1 polymer ?
#
loop_
_entity_poly.entity_id
_entity_poly.type
_entity_poly.pdbx_seq_one_letter_code
_entity_poly.pdbx_strand_id
1 'polypeptide(L)'
;MKIVEMKGLTGLIKFDHQGFRSDFMLEIIELNSKEGLKKIGTWNSTEGVNFTRTFGDVYTQIVESLQNKTFIVTTILSAPYCMLKESSDILRGNARYEGYSVDLIHEISRILGFNYTFNIVPDKKYGSYNKEKKEWDGMIKELLEQRADLAIADLTITYEREQAVDFTMPFMNLGISILYRKPIKKPPNLFSFLSPLSLDVWIYMATAYLGVSVLLFILARFSPYEWENPHPCNGQSDVCENEFTLLNSLWFTIGSLMQQGSDIAPKAVSTRMVAGMWWFFTLIMISSYTANLAAFLTVERMESPIESAEDLAKQTKIKYGALAGGSTAAFFRDSNFSTYQRMWSFMQSAKPSVFTKSNVEGVEWVIKGKIGRA
;
A
#
# COMPACT_ATOMS: atom_id res chain seq x y z
N MET A 1 -20.19 -40.58 -68.65
CA MET A 1 -20.92 -39.44 -69.24
C MET A 1 -19.91 -38.35 -69.52
N LYS A 2 -19.83 -37.87 -70.76
CA LYS A 2 -18.91 -36.78 -71.15
C LYS A 2 -19.27 -35.52 -70.36
N ILE A 3 -18.25 -34.75 -69.98
CA ILE A 3 -18.27 -33.43 -69.34
C ILE A 3 -19.53 -32.65 -69.74
N VAL A 4 -20.58 -32.73 -68.92
CA VAL A 4 -21.81 -31.94 -69.09
C VAL A 4 -21.75 -30.84 -68.06
N GLU A 5 -21.67 -29.60 -68.54
CA GLU A 5 -21.87 -28.42 -67.71
C GLU A 5 -23.31 -27.96 -67.95
N MET A 6 -24.13 -28.00 -66.90
CA MET A 6 -25.52 -27.56 -66.98
C MET A 6 -25.90 -26.75 -65.74
N LYS A 7 -26.90 -25.90 -65.88
CA LYS A 7 -27.48 -25.14 -64.77
C LYS A 7 -28.85 -25.72 -64.40
N GLY A 8 -28.98 -26.21 -63.17
CA GLY A 8 -30.21 -26.80 -62.64
C GLY A 8 -30.71 -26.09 -61.38
N LEU A 9 -31.66 -26.71 -60.68
CA LEU A 9 -32.22 -26.18 -59.41
C LEU A 9 -31.17 -26.01 -58.31
N THR A 10 -30.12 -26.84 -58.33
CA THR A 10 -29.01 -26.81 -57.36
C THR A 10 -27.83 -25.95 -57.84
N GLY A 11 -28.06 -25.05 -58.82
CA GLY A 11 -27.03 -24.20 -59.40
C GLY A 11 -26.21 -24.90 -60.49
N LEU A 12 -24.91 -24.61 -60.53
CA LEU A 12 -23.98 -25.20 -61.49
C LEU A 12 -23.77 -26.69 -61.20
N ILE A 13 -23.94 -27.53 -62.23
CA ILE A 13 -23.70 -28.97 -62.16
C ILE A 13 -22.57 -29.27 -63.14
N LYS A 14 -21.41 -29.63 -62.58
CA LYS A 14 -20.22 -30.06 -63.29
C LYS A 14 -19.75 -31.38 -62.69
N PHE A 15 -19.22 -32.27 -63.51
CA PHE A 15 -18.71 -33.57 -63.07
C PHE A 15 -17.21 -33.68 -63.36
N ASP A 16 -16.46 -34.30 -62.46
CA ASP A 16 -15.06 -34.63 -62.66
C ASP A 16 -14.86 -35.84 -63.59
N HIS A 17 -13.60 -36.21 -63.82
CA HIS A 17 -13.26 -37.36 -64.69
C HIS A 17 -13.73 -38.72 -64.14
N GLN A 18 -14.05 -38.80 -62.85
CA GLN A 18 -14.55 -40.00 -62.18
C GLN A 18 -16.08 -40.04 -62.11
N GLY A 19 -16.76 -38.95 -62.49
CA GLY A 19 -18.21 -38.82 -62.49
C GLY A 19 -18.80 -38.25 -61.20
N PHE A 20 -17.99 -37.72 -60.29
CA PHE A 20 -18.45 -37.01 -59.09
C PHE A 20 -18.73 -35.54 -59.39
N ARG A 21 -19.72 -34.97 -58.70
CA ARG A 21 -20.06 -33.55 -58.87
C ARG A 21 -18.95 -32.68 -58.28
N SER A 22 -18.37 -31.81 -59.11
CA SER A 22 -17.35 -30.84 -58.74
C SER A 22 -17.90 -29.41 -58.89
N ASP A 23 -17.28 -28.46 -58.19
CA ASP A 23 -17.56 -27.02 -58.33
C ASP A 23 -19.04 -26.64 -58.09
N PHE A 24 -19.55 -27.01 -56.92
CA PHE A 24 -20.90 -26.70 -56.48
C PHE A 24 -20.88 -25.72 -55.30
N MET A 25 -21.90 -24.87 -55.25
CA MET A 25 -22.09 -23.91 -54.17
C MET A 25 -23.09 -24.46 -53.15
N LEU A 26 -22.73 -24.42 -51.87
CA LEU A 26 -23.64 -24.67 -50.75
C LEU A 26 -24.06 -23.35 -50.12
N GLU A 27 -25.34 -23.24 -49.76
CA GLU A 27 -25.83 -22.12 -48.99
C GLU A 27 -25.73 -22.46 -47.50
N ILE A 28 -25.16 -21.54 -46.72
CA ILE A 28 -25.14 -21.66 -45.27
C ILE A 28 -26.37 -20.94 -44.74
N ILE A 29 -27.22 -21.70 -44.07
CA ILE A 29 -28.45 -21.21 -43.46
C ILE A 29 -28.34 -21.32 -41.93
N GLU A 30 -28.82 -20.30 -41.23
CA GLU A 30 -28.90 -20.28 -39.78
C GLU A 30 -30.34 -20.05 -39.36
N LEU A 31 -30.75 -20.72 -38.29
CA LEU A 31 -32.04 -20.50 -37.67
C LEU A 31 -31.95 -19.31 -36.72
N ASN A 32 -32.56 -18.19 -37.10
CA ASN A 32 -32.75 -17.04 -36.22
C ASN A 32 -34.08 -17.19 -35.44
N SER A 33 -34.02 -16.96 -34.12
CA SER A 33 -35.18 -17.02 -33.23
C SER A 33 -36.33 -16.08 -33.61
N LYS A 34 -36.05 -14.95 -34.31
CA LYS A 34 -37.08 -13.96 -34.71
C LYS A 34 -37.52 -14.08 -36.17
N GLU A 35 -36.59 -14.33 -37.09
CA GLU A 35 -36.83 -14.28 -38.55
C GLU A 35 -36.88 -15.66 -39.22
N GLY A 36 -36.66 -16.76 -38.48
CA GLY A 36 -36.62 -18.11 -39.03
C GLY A 36 -35.31 -18.43 -39.76
N LEU A 37 -35.35 -19.35 -40.72
CA LEU A 37 -34.17 -19.76 -41.49
C LEU A 37 -33.72 -18.64 -42.44
N LYS A 38 -32.50 -18.15 -42.25
CA LYS A 38 -31.89 -17.10 -43.08
C LYS A 38 -30.58 -17.58 -43.68
N LYS A 39 -30.34 -17.26 -44.95
CA LYS A 39 -29.05 -17.48 -45.61
C LYS A 39 -28.02 -16.49 -45.09
N ILE A 40 -26.90 -16.98 -44.59
CA ILE A 40 -25.84 -16.18 -43.94
C ILE A 40 -24.51 -16.19 -44.69
N GLY A 41 -24.41 -17.05 -45.69
CA GLY A 41 -23.21 -17.17 -46.51
C GLY A 41 -23.34 -18.23 -47.59
N THR A 42 -22.26 -18.36 -48.36
CA THR A 42 -22.11 -19.38 -49.39
C THR A 42 -20.77 -20.07 -49.20
N TRP A 43 -20.73 -21.37 -49.45
CA TRP A 43 -19.50 -22.15 -49.46
C TRP A 43 -19.26 -22.71 -50.86
N ASN A 44 -18.02 -22.66 -51.33
CA ASN A 44 -17.57 -23.36 -52.53
C ASN A 44 -16.31 -24.17 -52.22
N SER A 45 -16.07 -25.23 -53.00
CA SER A 45 -14.91 -26.11 -52.87
C SER A 45 -13.56 -25.41 -53.14
N THR A 46 -13.55 -24.31 -53.90
CA THR A 46 -12.34 -23.54 -54.25
C THR A 46 -12.05 -22.40 -53.28
N GLU A 47 -13.06 -21.61 -52.92
CA GLU A 47 -12.92 -20.39 -52.12
C GLU A 47 -13.25 -20.61 -50.63
N GLY A 48 -13.81 -21.76 -50.25
CA GLY A 48 -14.23 -22.04 -48.89
C GLY A 48 -15.50 -21.27 -48.51
N VAL A 49 -15.64 -20.91 -47.23
CA VAL A 49 -16.81 -20.21 -46.71
C VAL A 49 -16.69 -18.71 -46.93
N ASN A 50 -17.69 -18.11 -47.55
CA ASN A 50 -17.86 -16.67 -47.66
C ASN A 50 -19.13 -16.24 -46.91
N PHE A 51 -18.96 -15.54 -45.79
CA PHE A 51 -20.06 -14.98 -45.01
C PHE A 51 -20.44 -13.59 -45.54
N THR A 52 -21.73 -13.36 -45.73
CA THR A 52 -22.25 -12.08 -46.24
C THR A 52 -22.53 -11.07 -45.13
N ARG A 53 -22.26 -11.41 -43.87
CA ARG A 53 -22.58 -10.58 -42.69
C ARG A 53 -21.49 -9.54 -42.44
N THR A 54 -21.91 -8.32 -42.10
CA THR A 54 -20.98 -7.32 -41.56
C THR A 54 -20.79 -7.52 -40.06
N PHE A 55 -19.68 -7.01 -39.51
CA PHE A 55 -19.43 -7.06 -38.07
C PHE A 55 -20.55 -6.37 -37.26
N GLY A 56 -21.12 -5.29 -37.79
CA GLY A 56 -22.25 -4.59 -37.18
C GLY A 56 -23.47 -5.50 -37.04
N ASP A 57 -23.85 -6.21 -38.10
CA ASP A 57 -25.00 -7.12 -38.08
C ASP A 57 -24.86 -8.26 -37.07
N VAL A 58 -23.64 -8.79 -36.93
CA VAL A 58 -23.32 -9.82 -35.93
C VAL A 58 -23.48 -9.28 -34.52
N TYR A 59 -22.98 -8.07 -34.25
CA TYR A 59 -23.12 -7.44 -32.94
C TYR A 59 -24.59 -7.23 -32.57
N THR A 60 -25.41 -6.70 -33.50
CA THR A 60 -26.84 -6.48 -33.25
C THR A 60 -27.56 -7.79 -32.97
N GLN A 61 -27.27 -8.85 -33.73
CA GLN A 61 -27.85 -10.18 -33.50
C GLN A 61 -27.45 -10.76 -32.13
N ILE A 62 -26.21 -10.56 -31.70
CA ILE A 62 -25.76 -10.99 -30.37
C ILE A 62 -26.55 -10.26 -29.29
N VAL A 63 -26.65 -8.93 -29.34
CA VAL A 63 -27.41 -8.13 -28.37
C VAL A 63 -28.87 -8.57 -28.34
N GLU A 64 -29.49 -8.75 -29.51
CA GLU A 64 -30.85 -9.26 -29.61
C GLU A 64 -31.02 -10.67 -29.03
N SER A 65 -30.00 -11.52 -29.14
CA SER A 65 -30.02 -12.88 -28.57
C SER A 65 -29.90 -12.90 -27.05
N LEU A 66 -29.41 -11.81 -26.44
CA LEU A 66 -29.29 -11.66 -24.99
C LEU A 66 -30.59 -11.13 -24.37
N GLN A 67 -31.40 -10.41 -25.16
CA GLN A 67 -32.66 -9.84 -24.69
C GLN A 67 -33.60 -10.94 -24.15
N ASN A 68 -34.19 -10.69 -22.98
CA ASN A 68 -35.11 -11.61 -22.27
C ASN A 68 -34.51 -12.96 -21.83
N LYS A 69 -33.20 -13.17 -21.91
CA LYS A 69 -32.55 -14.30 -21.23
C LYS A 69 -32.32 -13.97 -19.76
N THR A 70 -32.41 -14.99 -18.91
CA THR A 70 -32.12 -14.85 -17.48
C THR A 70 -30.80 -15.56 -17.17
N PHE A 71 -29.80 -14.80 -16.77
CA PHE A 71 -28.48 -15.33 -16.38
C PHE A 71 -28.40 -15.58 -14.88
N ILE A 72 -27.80 -16.70 -14.50
CA ILE A 72 -27.45 -17.00 -13.11
C ILE A 72 -26.09 -16.37 -12.83
N VAL A 73 -26.09 -15.33 -11.98
CA VAL A 73 -24.89 -14.56 -11.64
C VAL A 73 -24.39 -14.98 -10.27
N THR A 74 -23.25 -15.65 -10.21
CA THR A 74 -22.60 -15.99 -8.94
C THR A 74 -21.82 -14.80 -8.37
N THR A 75 -21.92 -14.60 -7.06
CA THR A 75 -21.19 -13.55 -6.32
C THR A 75 -20.87 -14.02 -4.90
N ILE A 76 -19.95 -13.31 -4.25
CA ILE A 76 -19.61 -13.46 -2.83
C ILE A 76 -20.03 -12.21 -2.06
N LEU A 77 -20.36 -12.37 -0.77
CA LEU A 77 -20.62 -11.23 0.12
C LEU A 77 -19.29 -10.60 0.55
N SER A 78 -19.01 -9.40 0.06
CA SER A 78 -17.79 -8.63 0.31
C SER A 78 -18.14 -7.14 0.27
N ALA A 79 -17.95 -6.43 1.37
CA ALA A 79 -18.21 -4.99 1.43
C ALA A 79 -17.05 -4.20 0.79
N PRO A 80 -17.33 -3.15 -0.03
CA PRO A 80 -18.63 -2.59 -0.40
C PRO A 80 -19.19 -3.10 -1.76
N TYR A 81 -18.71 -4.24 -2.26
CA TYR A 81 -19.05 -4.77 -3.58
C TYR A 81 -20.41 -5.46 -3.63
N CYS A 82 -20.68 -6.35 -2.69
CA CYS A 82 -21.96 -7.04 -2.54
C CYS A 82 -22.25 -7.25 -1.05
N MET A 83 -23.31 -6.61 -0.58
CA MET A 83 -23.76 -6.57 0.80
C MET A 83 -25.25 -6.91 0.85
N LEU A 84 -25.70 -7.38 2.01
CA LEU A 84 -27.13 -7.51 2.27
C LEU A 84 -27.67 -6.15 2.71
N LYS A 85 -28.83 -5.76 2.17
CA LYS A 85 -29.57 -4.60 2.66
C LYS A 85 -30.05 -4.84 4.08
N GLU A 86 -30.19 -3.79 4.87
CA GLU A 86 -30.77 -3.90 6.23
C GLU A 86 -32.17 -4.54 6.24
N SER A 87 -32.96 -4.33 5.17
CA SER A 87 -34.29 -4.90 5.00
C SER A 87 -34.30 -6.22 4.20
N SER A 88 -33.18 -6.96 4.16
CA SER A 88 -33.04 -8.21 3.38
C SER A 88 -34.07 -9.28 3.71
N ASP A 89 -34.61 -9.28 4.94
CA ASP A 89 -35.61 -10.25 5.40
C ASP A 89 -36.99 -10.03 4.79
N ILE A 90 -37.30 -8.78 4.43
CA ILE A 90 -38.58 -8.39 3.82
C ILE A 90 -38.48 -8.48 2.29
N LEU A 91 -37.32 -8.11 1.74
CA LEU A 91 -37.06 -8.10 0.31
C LEU A 91 -36.87 -9.53 -0.24
N ARG A 92 -37.19 -9.74 -1.52
CA ARG A 92 -37.05 -11.04 -2.19
C ARG A 92 -36.19 -10.93 -3.45
N GLY A 93 -35.53 -12.03 -3.79
CA GLY A 93 -34.67 -12.12 -4.97
C GLY A 93 -33.48 -11.17 -4.92
N ASN A 94 -33.23 -10.47 -6.03
CA ASN A 94 -32.08 -9.58 -6.21
C ASN A 94 -32.16 -8.32 -5.34
N ALA A 95 -33.36 -7.88 -4.96
CA ALA A 95 -33.55 -6.65 -4.18
C ALA A 95 -32.92 -6.71 -2.78
N ARG A 96 -32.58 -7.90 -2.30
CA ARG A 96 -31.92 -8.13 -1.00
C ARG A 96 -30.47 -7.67 -0.96
N TYR A 97 -29.86 -7.46 -2.12
CA TYR A 97 -28.43 -7.14 -2.22
C TYR A 97 -28.24 -5.68 -2.64
N GLU A 98 -27.13 -5.09 -2.20
CA GLU A 98 -26.66 -3.77 -2.59
C GLU A 98 -25.13 -3.73 -2.64
N GLY A 99 -24.57 -2.75 -3.36
CA GLY A 99 -23.13 -2.54 -3.45
C GLY A 99 -22.66 -2.32 -4.87
N TYR A 100 -21.37 -2.04 -5.01
CA TYR A 100 -20.77 -1.64 -6.28
C TYR A 100 -20.97 -2.67 -7.41
N SER A 101 -20.76 -3.96 -7.12
CA SER A 101 -20.93 -5.02 -8.12
C SER A 101 -22.40 -5.26 -8.46
N VAL A 102 -23.32 -5.00 -7.52
CA VAL A 102 -24.77 -5.13 -7.74
C VAL A 102 -25.25 -4.06 -8.71
N ASP A 103 -24.80 -2.83 -8.52
CA ASP A 103 -25.13 -1.71 -9.41
C ASP A 103 -24.49 -1.88 -10.78
N LEU A 104 -23.26 -2.42 -10.84
CA LEU A 104 -22.56 -2.68 -12.10
C LEU A 104 -23.31 -3.67 -12.99
N ILE A 105 -23.74 -4.82 -12.46
CA ILE A 105 -24.51 -5.79 -13.27
C ILE A 105 -25.89 -5.24 -13.65
N HIS A 106 -26.50 -4.42 -12.79
CA HIS A 106 -27.76 -3.76 -13.09
C HIS A 106 -27.64 -2.84 -14.31
N GLU A 107 -26.58 -2.02 -14.36
CA GLU A 107 -26.30 -1.14 -15.50
C GLU A 107 -25.98 -1.92 -16.78
N ILE A 108 -25.20 -3.00 -16.69
CA ILE A 108 -24.91 -3.88 -17.83
C ILE A 108 -26.20 -4.54 -18.36
N SER A 109 -27.05 -5.03 -17.44
CA SER A 109 -28.37 -5.60 -17.74
C SER A 109 -29.29 -4.58 -18.42
N ARG A 110 -29.29 -3.32 -17.97
CA ARG A 110 -30.08 -2.23 -18.56
C ARG A 110 -29.64 -1.91 -19.99
N ILE A 111 -28.34 -1.93 -20.27
CA ILE A 111 -27.79 -1.64 -21.60
C ILE A 111 -28.07 -2.78 -22.58
N LEU A 112 -27.88 -4.04 -22.14
CA LEU A 112 -27.97 -5.22 -23.00
C LEU A 112 -29.36 -5.90 -23.02
N GLY A 113 -30.24 -5.55 -22.09
CA GLY A 113 -31.63 -6.02 -22.04
C GLY A 113 -31.82 -7.46 -21.54
N PHE A 114 -30.84 -8.03 -20.83
CA PHE A 114 -30.98 -9.34 -20.19
C PHE A 114 -31.48 -9.24 -18.76
N ASN A 115 -32.12 -10.29 -18.26
CA ASN A 115 -32.47 -10.47 -16.86
C ASN A 115 -31.39 -11.28 -16.14
N TYR A 116 -31.31 -11.17 -14.82
CA TYR A 116 -30.35 -11.96 -14.03
C TYR A 116 -30.90 -12.32 -12.65
N THR A 117 -30.34 -13.35 -12.05
CA THR A 117 -30.60 -13.74 -10.66
C THR A 117 -29.28 -13.96 -9.93
N PHE A 118 -29.18 -13.44 -8.71
CA PHE A 118 -28.00 -13.67 -7.89
C PHE A 118 -28.01 -15.05 -7.25
N ASN A 119 -26.88 -15.75 -7.35
CA ASN A 119 -26.56 -16.94 -6.57
C ASN A 119 -25.35 -16.63 -5.68
N ILE A 120 -25.47 -16.82 -4.36
CA ILE A 120 -24.35 -16.61 -3.46
C ILE A 120 -23.53 -17.89 -3.40
N VAL A 121 -22.22 -17.77 -3.65
CA VAL A 121 -21.31 -18.92 -3.61
C VAL A 121 -21.38 -19.63 -2.25
N PRO A 122 -21.72 -20.93 -2.19
CA PRO A 122 -22.00 -21.62 -0.92
C PRO A 122 -20.80 -21.73 0.03
N ASP A 123 -19.60 -21.92 -0.53
CA ASP A 123 -18.37 -22.13 0.24
C ASP A 123 -17.67 -20.82 0.65
N LYS A 124 -18.21 -19.67 0.23
CA LYS A 124 -17.66 -18.32 0.48
C LYS A 124 -16.21 -18.16 0.02
N LYS A 125 -15.83 -18.83 -1.08
CA LYS A 125 -14.50 -18.70 -1.68
C LYS A 125 -14.55 -18.12 -3.07
N TYR A 126 -13.48 -17.41 -3.43
CA TYR A 126 -13.32 -16.85 -4.77
C TYR A 126 -13.07 -17.93 -5.82
N GLY A 127 -12.26 -18.92 -5.46
CA GLY A 127 -11.85 -20.02 -6.32
C GLY A 127 -10.34 -20.10 -6.44
N SER A 128 -9.80 -21.19 -5.90
CA SER A 128 -8.38 -21.50 -5.85
C SER A 128 -8.16 -22.94 -6.30
N TYR A 129 -7.12 -23.17 -7.10
CA TYR A 129 -6.85 -24.48 -7.63
C TYR A 129 -6.18 -25.38 -6.58
N ASN A 130 -6.81 -26.51 -6.27
CA ASN A 130 -6.22 -27.51 -5.39
C ASN A 130 -5.34 -28.46 -6.21
N LYS A 131 -4.02 -28.35 -6.07
CA LYS A 131 -3.03 -29.18 -6.79
C LYS A 131 -3.08 -30.67 -6.43
N GLU A 132 -3.54 -31.02 -5.22
CA GLU A 132 -3.65 -32.42 -4.79
C GLU A 132 -4.88 -33.11 -5.40
N LYS A 133 -6.02 -32.42 -5.34
CA LYS A 133 -7.30 -32.94 -5.87
C LYS A 133 -7.47 -32.69 -7.37
N LYS A 134 -6.67 -31.80 -7.94
CA LYS A 134 -6.80 -31.28 -9.32
C LYS A 134 -8.19 -30.68 -9.61
N GLU A 135 -8.76 -30.02 -8.61
CA GLU A 135 -10.08 -29.40 -8.70
C GLU A 135 -10.03 -27.93 -8.27
N TRP A 136 -10.89 -27.12 -8.90
CA TRP A 136 -11.20 -25.77 -8.48
C TRP A 136 -12.27 -25.75 -7.38
N ASP A 137 -12.26 -24.74 -6.54
CA ASP A 137 -13.34 -24.44 -5.59
C ASP A 137 -13.98 -23.05 -5.88
N GLY A 138 -14.90 -22.59 -5.02
CA GLY A 138 -15.46 -21.25 -5.10
C GLY A 138 -16.25 -20.93 -6.36
N MET A 139 -16.29 -19.65 -6.72
CA MET A 139 -17.01 -19.15 -7.90
C MET A 139 -16.45 -19.72 -9.21
N ILE A 140 -15.13 -19.95 -9.29
CA ILE A 140 -14.50 -20.56 -10.47
C ILE A 140 -15.06 -21.97 -10.73
N LYS A 141 -15.26 -22.77 -9.68
CA LYS A 141 -15.90 -24.09 -9.81
C LYS A 141 -17.33 -23.98 -10.34
N GLU A 142 -18.11 -23.00 -9.86
CA GLU A 142 -19.50 -22.82 -10.32
C GLU A 142 -19.59 -22.49 -11.81
N LEU A 143 -18.64 -21.70 -12.34
CA LEU A 143 -18.55 -21.39 -13.77
C LEU A 143 -18.16 -22.62 -14.60
N LEU A 144 -17.15 -23.38 -14.16
CA LEU A 144 -16.69 -24.59 -14.85
C LEU A 144 -17.78 -25.68 -14.92
N GLU A 145 -18.56 -25.82 -13.85
CA GLU A 145 -19.67 -26.77 -13.77
C GLU A 145 -20.98 -26.25 -14.39
N GLN A 146 -20.97 -25.05 -14.98
CA GLN A 146 -22.15 -24.38 -15.54
C GLN A 146 -23.30 -24.26 -14.53
N ARG A 147 -22.99 -24.14 -13.24
CA ARG A 147 -23.95 -23.84 -12.17
C ARG A 147 -24.27 -22.33 -12.12
N ALA A 148 -23.37 -21.51 -12.64
CA ALA A 148 -23.57 -20.09 -12.87
C ALA A 148 -23.09 -19.75 -14.29
N ASP A 149 -23.76 -18.79 -14.91
CA ASP A 149 -23.43 -18.33 -16.28
C ASP A 149 -22.38 -17.21 -16.27
N LEU A 150 -22.36 -16.42 -15.19
CA LEU A 150 -21.47 -15.28 -15.02
C LEU A 150 -21.07 -15.15 -13.55
N ALA A 151 -19.84 -14.70 -13.29
CA ALA A 151 -19.43 -14.28 -11.96
C ALA A 151 -19.19 -12.77 -11.94
N ILE A 152 -19.77 -12.07 -10.97
CA ILE A 152 -19.46 -10.67 -10.71
C ILE A 152 -19.08 -10.48 -9.25
N ALA A 153 -17.82 -10.11 -9.01
CA ALA A 153 -17.25 -9.95 -7.68
C ALA A 153 -15.95 -9.15 -7.78
N ASP A 154 -15.36 -8.83 -6.63
CA ASP A 154 -13.98 -8.40 -6.44
C ASP A 154 -12.98 -9.54 -6.72
N LEU A 155 -13.12 -10.21 -7.86
CA LEU A 155 -12.32 -11.36 -8.27
C LEU A 155 -11.04 -10.90 -8.99
N THR A 156 -9.88 -11.15 -8.38
CA THR A 156 -8.58 -10.87 -9.01
C THR A 156 -8.33 -11.79 -10.22
N ILE A 157 -7.99 -11.19 -11.35
CA ILE A 157 -7.51 -11.90 -12.54
C ILE A 157 -6.10 -12.44 -12.23
N THR A 158 -5.91 -13.75 -12.31
CA THR A 158 -4.62 -14.41 -12.14
C THR A 158 -4.38 -15.38 -13.28
N TYR A 159 -3.12 -15.68 -13.58
CA TYR A 159 -2.75 -16.60 -14.65
C TYR A 159 -3.42 -17.98 -14.50
N GLU A 160 -3.43 -18.56 -13.29
CA GLU A 160 -4.09 -19.85 -13.05
C GLU A 160 -5.60 -19.80 -13.33
N ARG A 161 -6.28 -18.67 -13.00
CA ARG A 161 -7.72 -18.53 -13.24
C ARG A 161 -8.04 -18.28 -14.70
N GLU A 162 -7.24 -17.48 -15.39
CA GLU A 162 -7.38 -17.18 -16.82
C GLU A 162 -7.21 -18.44 -17.69
N GLN A 163 -6.42 -19.42 -17.24
CA GLN A 163 -6.35 -20.73 -17.88
C GLN A 163 -7.63 -21.57 -17.74
N ALA A 164 -8.45 -21.30 -16.71
CA ALA A 164 -9.64 -22.08 -16.40
C ALA A 164 -10.92 -21.41 -16.92
N VAL A 165 -11.01 -20.08 -16.86
CA VAL A 165 -12.17 -19.29 -17.27
C VAL A 165 -11.73 -18.03 -17.99
N ASP A 166 -12.57 -17.56 -18.91
CA ASP A 166 -12.34 -16.30 -19.61
C ASP A 166 -12.71 -15.09 -18.73
N PHE A 167 -11.92 -14.02 -18.85
CA PHE A 167 -12.17 -12.74 -18.19
C PHE A 167 -12.48 -11.64 -19.19
N THR A 168 -13.26 -10.66 -18.74
CA THR A 168 -13.40 -9.38 -19.45
C THR A 168 -12.17 -8.50 -19.22
N MET A 169 -12.11 -7.35 -19.90
CA MET A 169 -11.13 -6.33 -19.55
C MET A 169 -11.35 -5.86 -18.10
N PRO A 170 -10.27 -5.65 -17.32
CA PRO A 170 -10.39 -5.21 -15.94
C PRO A 170 -11.06 -3.84 -15.85
N PHE A 171 -12.08 -3.73 -15.01
CA PHE A 171 -12.81 -2.47 -14.79
C PHE A 171 -12.24 -1.64 -13.63
N MET A 172 -11.36 -2.21 -12.80
CA MET A 172 -10.74 -1.55 -11.65
C MET A 172 -9.30 -2.05 -11.46
N ASN A 173 -8.35 -1.11 -11.38
CA ASN A 173 -6.94 -1.41 -11.16
C ASN A 173 -6.59 -1.26 -9.68
N LEU A 174 -5.99 -2.29 -9.09
CA LEU A 174 -5.58 -2.36 -7.69
C LEU A 174 -4.28 -3.14 -7.52
N GLY A 175 -3.63 -2.95 -6.37
CA GLY A 175 -2.36 -3.62 -6.03
C GLY A 175 -2.34 -4.12 -4.60
N ILE A 176 -1.30 -4.88 -4.25
CA ILE A 176 -1.08 -5.35 -2.88
C ILE A 176 -0.61 -4.17 -2.02
N SER A 177 -1.37 -3.84 -0.98
CA SER A 177 -1.03 -2.82 0.01
C SER A 177 -0.85 -3.43 1.39
N ILE A 178 -0.08 -2.75 2.25
CA ILE A 178 0.12 -3.14 3.65
C ILE A 178 -0.78 -2.28 4.54
N LEU A 179 -1.53 -2.91 5.44
CA LEU A 179 -2.39 -2.23 6.40
C LEU A 179 -1.84 -2.43 7.81
N TYR A 180 -1.34 -1.35 8.42
CA TYR A 180 -0.87 -1.39 9.80
C TYR A 180 -1.55 -0.32 10.66
N ARG A 181 -1.52 -0.52 11.98
CA ARG A 181 -2.13 0.43 12.92
C ARG A 181 -1.33 1.73 12.95
N LYS A 182 -2.02 2.86 12.77
CA LYS A 182 -1.43 4.20 12.93
C LYS A 182 -0.67 4.29 14.26
N PRO A 183 0.62 4.67 14.26
CA PRO A 183 1.41 4.73 15.48
C PRO A 183 0.80 5.73 16.46
N ILE A 184 0.65 5.31 17.72
CA ILE A 184 0.17 6.17 18.80
C ILE A 184 1.35 7.02 19.27
N LYS A 185 1.13 8.32 19.46
CA LYS A 185 2.13 9.25 20.02
C LYS A 185 2.68 8.68 21.34
N LYS A 186 3.97 8.35 21.36
CA LYS A 186 4.64 7.98 22.62
C LYS A 186 4.75 9.24 23.50
N PRO A 187 4.58 9.14 24.82
CA PRO A 187 4.87 10.25 25.70
C PRO A 187 6.35 10.66 25.53
N PRO A 188 6.69 11.95 25.65
CA PRO A 188 8.06 12.40 25.55
C PRO A 188 8.91 11.70 26.62
N ASN A 189 10.12 11.28 26.24
CA ASN A 189 11.08 10.71 27.19
C ASN A 189 11.43 11.75 28.27
N LEU A 190 11.78 11.30 29.47
CA LEU A 190 12.16 12.15 30.61
C LEU A 190 13.28 13.15 30.27
N PHE A 191 14.22 12.77 29.38
CA PHE A 191 15.34 13.58 28.93
C PHE A 191 15.10 14.30 27.59
N SER A 192 13.85 14.46 27.16
CA SER A 192 13.50 15.15 25.90
C SER A 192 14.01 16.58 25.84
N PHE A 193 14.17 17.27 26.98
CA PHE A 193 14.74 18.62 27.04
C PHE A 193 16.22 18.70 26.60
N LEU A 194 16.96 17.58 26.58
CA LEU A 194 18.34 17.53 26.07
C LEU A 194 18.42 17.31 24.56
N SER A 195 17.33 16.85 23.93
CA SER A 195 17.28 16.53 22.50
C SER A 195 17.43 17.69 21.51
N PRO A 196 17.17 18.98 21.85
CA PRO A 196 17.36 20.09 20.91
C PRO A 196 18.81 20.32 20.46
N LEU A 197 19.78 19.76 21.18
CA LEU A 197 21.20 19.76 20.82
C LEU A 197 21.71 18.33 20.78
N SER A 198 22.61 18.04 19.83
CA SER A 198 23.25 16.72 19.76
C SER A 198 24.19 16.49 20.93
N LEU A 199 24.43 15.22 21.26
CA LEU A 199 25.34 14.83 22.33
C LEU A 199 26.76 15.40 22.11
N ASP A 200 27.21 15.49 20.86
CA ASP A 200 28.51 16.08 20.52
C ASP A 200 28.58 17.56 20.91
N VAL A 201 27.53 18.33 20.66
CA VAL A 201 27.46 19.75 21.04
C VAL A 201 27.49 19.90 22.56
N TRP A 202 26.82 19.03 23.31
CA TRP A 202 26.90 19.00 24.78
C TRP A 202 28.31 18.74 25.27
N ILE A 203 29.03 17.78 24.66
CA ILE A 203 30.43 17.49 25.00
C ILE A 203 31.32 18.70 24.69
N TYR A 204 31.22 19.27 23.50
CA TYR A 204 32.02 20.45 23.12
C TYR A 204 31.74 21.65 24.03
N MET A 205 30.49 21.84 24.45
CA MET A 205 30.14 22.90 25.41
C MET A 205 30.79 22.65 26.77
N ALA A 206 30.77 21.42 27.28
CA ALA A 206 31.42 21.07 28.54
C ALA A 206 32.95 21.25 28.46
N THR A 207 33.57 20.85 27.35
CA THR A 207 35.00 21.05 27.12
C THR A 207 35.36 22.54 27.00
N ALA A 208 34.57 23.33 26.27
CA ALA A 208 34.77 24.77 26.13
C ALA A 208 34.62 25.50 27.47
N TYR A 209 33.62 25.12 28.27
CA TYR A 209 33.42 25.63 29.64
C TYR A 209 34.66 25.41 30.52
N LEU A 210 35.19 24.18 30.56
CA LEU A 210 36.40 23.89 31.33
C LEU A 210 37.62 24.65 30.78
N GLY A 211 37.78 24.68 29.45
CA GLY A 211 38.88 25.38 28.79
C GLY A 211 38.91 26.87 29.07
N VAL A 212 37.77 27.55 28.98
CA VAL A 212 37.63 28.99 29.27
C VAL A 212 37.86 29.28 30.75
N SER A 213 37.37 28.41 31.65
CA SER A 213 37.57 28.58 33.10
C SER A 213 39.04 28.49 33.48
N VAL A 214 39.78 27.53 32.90
CA VAL A 214 41.22 27.40 33.09
C VAL A 214 41.97 28.57 32.47
N LEU A 215 41.57 29.02 31.27
CA LEU A 215 42.18 30.17 30.61
C LEU A 215 42.01 31.46 31.44
N LEU A 216 40.82 31.70 31.98
CA LEU A 216 40.55 32.85 32.86
C LEU A 216 41.39 32.77 34.14
N PHE A 217 41.49 31.59 34.76
CA PHE A 217 42.33 31.39 35.95
C PHE A 217 43.81 31.71 35.67
N ILE A 218 44.34 31.22 34.55
CA ILE A 218 45.74 31.46 34.15
C ILE A 218 45.97 32.95 33.89
N LEU A 219 45.10 33.57 33.07
CA LEU A 219 45.24 34.99 32.71
C LEU A 219 45.11 35.89 33.94
N ALA A 220 44.15 35.62 34.83
CA ALA A 220 43.96 36.41 36.03
C ALA A 220 45.18 36.35 36.97
N ARG A 221 45.89 35.22 37.03
CA ARG A 221 47.12 35.09 37.81
C ARG A 221 48.30 35.84 37.22
N PHE A 222 48.41 35.86 35.89
CA PHE A 222 49.50 36.55 35.19
C PHE A 222 49.30 38.06 35.07
N SER A 223 48.07 38.56 35.10
CA SER A 223 47.79 39.99 35.01
C SER A 223 47.88 40.66 36.39
N PRO A 224 48.84 41.59 36.62
CA PRO A 224 48.96 42.30 37.90
C PRO A 224 47.74 43.15 38.26
N TYR A 225 46.98 43.59 37.24
CA TYR A 225 45.77 44.41 37.39
C TYR A 225 44.56 43.67 37.99
N GLU A 226 44.62 42.34 38.14
CA GLU A 226 43.57 41.55 38.83
C GLU A 226 43.89 41.30 40.31
N TRP A 227 45.05 41.75 40.78
CA TRP A 227 45.45 41.64 42.17
C TRP A 227 45.05 42.92 42.91
N GLU A 228 44.14 42.80 43.87
CA GLU A 228 43.64 43.93 44.64
C GLU A 228 44.04 43.86 46.10
N ASN A 229 44.21 45.04 46.68
CA ASN A 229 44.41 45.18 48.11
C ASN A 229 43.04 45.09 48.82
N PRO A 230 42.78 44.08 49.67
CA PRO A 230 41.50 43.89 50.35
C PRO A 230 41.15 45.05 51.30
N HIS A 231 42.09 45.94 51.61
CA HIS A 231 41.87 47.13 52.44
C HIS A 231 42.32 48.42 51.71
N PRO A 232 41.47 49.01 50.84
CA PRO A 232 41.82 50.20 50.06
C PRO A 232 42.10 51.45 50.91
N CYS A 233 41.68 51.46 52.19
CA CYS A 233 41.93 52.54 53.14
C CYS A 233 43.36 52.51 53.73
N ASN A 234 44.14 51.45 53.51
CA ASN A 234 45.49 51.30 54.03
C ASN A 234 46.49 51.24 52.86
N GLY A 235 47.06 52.39 52.50
CA GLY A 235 47.93 52.54 51.32
C GLY A 235 49.29 51.82 51.36
N GLN A 236 49.55 50.99 52.38
CA GLN A 236 50.82 50.30 52.65
C GLN A 236 50.68 48.77 52.84
N SER A 237 49.52 48.15 52.57
CA SER A 237 49.45 46.68 52.59
C SER A 237 50.04 46.07 51.30
N ASP A 238 51.11 45.29 51.46
CA ASP A 238 51.74 44.47 50.39
C ASP A 238 50.94 43.18 50.09
N VAL A 239 49.82 42.96 50.78
CA VAL A 239 48.97 41.77 50.60
C VAL A 239 47.94 42.08 49.51
N CYS A 240 48.20 41.60 48.30
CA CYS A 240 47.21 41.61 47.24
C CYS A 240 46.52 40.24 47.15
N GLU A 241 45.20 40.24 47.02
CA GLU A 241 44.38 39.06 46.81
C GLU A 241 43.82 39.06 45.39
N ASN A 242 43.65 37.86 44.83
CA ASN A 242 43.06 37.66 43.52
C ASN A 242 41.75 36.88 43.68
N GLU A 243 40.64 37.52 43.32
CA GLU A 243 39.29 36.95 43.46
C GLU A 243 39.07 35.77 42.51
N PHE A 244 39.83 35.65 41.41
CA PHE A 244 39.77 34.53 40.46
C PHE A 244 40.61 33.34 40.94
N THR A 245 40.07 32.59 41.90
CA THR A 245 40.48 31.20 42.16
C THR A 245 39.94 30.27 41.05
N LEU A 246 40.45 29.03 40.94
CA LEU A 246 39.95 28.07 39.94
C LEU A 246 38.44 27.80 40.11
N LEU A 247 37.98 27.65 41.35
CA LEU A 247 36.57 27.47 41.69
C LEU A 247 35.75 28.71 41.35
N ASN A 248 36.26 29.91 41.64
CA ASN A 248 35.58 31.16 41.29
C ASN A 248 35.54 31.40 39.78
N SER A 249 36.56 30.94 39.05
CA SER A 249 36.59 31.00 37.57
C SER A 249 35.57 30.05 36.96
N LEU A 250 35.40 28.85 37.52
CA LEU A 250 34.33 27.90 37.14
C LEU A 250 32.95 28.46 37.48
N TRP A 251 32.82 29.11 38.64
CA TRP A 251 31.57 29.77 39.06
C TRP A 251 31.19 30.93 38.13
N PHE A 252 32.16 31.74 37.72
CA PHE A 252 31.97 32.83 36.75
C PHE A 252 31.49 32.31 35.39
N THR A 253 32.13 31.26 34.86
CA THR A 253 31.80 30.71 33.54
C THR A 253 30.46 29.97 33.53
N ILE A 254 30.07 29.29 34.61
CA ILE A 254 28.75 28.65 34.71
C ILE A 254 27.63 29.69 34.93
N GLY A 255 27.86 30.72 35.74
CA GLY A 255 26.90 31.81 35.97
C GLY A 255 26.58 32.59 34.69
N SER A 256 27.57 32.75 33.80
CA SER A 256 27.36 33.34 32.47
C SER A 256 26.66 32.41 31.48
N LEU A 257 26.82 31.08 31.60
CA LEU A 257 26.04 30.12 30.82
C LEU A 257 24.57 30.07 31.27
N MET A 258 24.31 30.23 32.58
CA MET A 258 22.95 30.23 33.14
C MET A 258 22.24 31.59 33.07
N GLN A 259 22.89 32.63 32.52
CA GLN A 259 22.41 34.02 32.48
C GLN A 259 22.11 34.64 33.86
N GLN A 260 22.71 34.12 34.94
CA GLN A 260 22.48 34.62 36.30
C GLN A 260 23.52 35.65 36.76
N GLY A 261 24.58 35.85 35.97
CA GLY A 261 25.69 36.74 36.34
C GLY A 261 26.52 36.18 37.50
N SER A 262 27.53 36.95 37.92
CA SER A 262 28.37 36.63 39.07
C SER A 262 28.79 37.92 39.75
N ASP A 263 28.99 37.87 41.07
CA ASP A 263 29.47 39.03 41.84
C ASP A 263 30.93 39.39 41.52
N ILE A 264 31.67 38.43 40.97
CA ILE A 264 33.07 38.60 40.56
C ILE A 264 33.11 39.06 39.10
N ALA A 265 33.84 40.15 38.82
CA ALA A 265 33.96 40.72 37.48
C ALA A 265 35.43 40.91 37.09
N PRO A 266 35.83 40.55 35.84
CA PRO A 266 37.20 40.74 35.38
C PRO A 266 37.56 42.22 35.25
N LYS A 267 38.75 42.61 35.71
CA LYS A 267 39.22 44.00 35.72
C LYS A 267 40.24 44.27 34.63
N ALA A 268 41.14 43.33 34.36
CA ALA A 268 42.15 43.45 33.32
C ALA A 268 41.54 43.38 31.91
N VAL A 269 42.21 44.02 30.96
CA VAL A 269 41.75 44.04 29.56
C VAL A 269 41.77 42.64 28.93
N SER A 270 42.77 41.82 29.27
CA SER A 270 42.93 40.45 28.76
C SER A 270 41.82 39.51 29.22
N THR A 271 41.48 39.54 30.51
CA THR A 271 40.41 38.72 31.12
C THR A 271 39.04 39.18 30.65
N ARG A 272 38.81 40.51 30.50
CA ARG A 272 37.59 41.07 29.90
C ARG A 272 37.38 40.65 28.46
N MET A 273 38.45 40.56 27.65
CA MET A 273 38.34 40.11 26.27
C MET A 273 37.88 38.64 26.19
N VAL A 274 38.46 37.76 27.01
CA VAL A 274 38.06 36.34 27.09
C VAL A 274 36.63 36.20 27.61
N ALA A 275 36.27 36.94 28.67
CA ALA A 275 34.90 36.95 29.19
C ALA A 275 33.89 37.46 28.15
N GLY A 276 34.22 38.51 27.39
CA GLY A 276 33.38 39.03 26.33
C GLY A 276 33.17 38.03 25.18
N MET A 277 34.22 37.32 24.76
CA MET A 277 34.10 36.24 23.78
C MET A 277 33.24 35.08 24.32
N TRP A 278 33.41 34.72 25.59
CA TRP A 278 32.59 33.70 26.25
C TRP A 278 31.12 34.12 26.31
N TRP A 279 30.81 35.36 26.68
CA TRP A 279 29.44 35.88 26.70
C TRP A 279 28.79 35.88 25.31
N PHE A 280 29.54 36.24 24.28
CA PHE A 280 29.03 36.17 22.91
C PHE A 280 28.73 34.73 22.48
N PHE A 281 29.61 33.79 22.84
CA PHE A 281 29.40 32.37 22.60
C PHE A 281 28.18 31.83 23.35
N THR A 282 28.04 32.11 24.66
CA THR A 282 26.90 31.63 25.46
C THR A 282 25.58 32.21 24.96
N LEU A 283 25.56 33.48 24.54
CA LEU A 283 24.37 34.12 23.95
C LEU A 283 23.89 33.38 22.70
N ILE A 284 24.81 33.08 21.76
CA ILE A 284 24.48 32.33 20.54
C ILE A 284 23.96 30.93 20.89
N MET A 285 24.64 30.24 21.81
CA MET A 285 24.28 28.89 22.21
C MET A 285 22.89 28.81 22.83
N ILE A 286 22.55 29.72 23.74
CA ILE A 286 21.24 29.71 24.40
C ILE A 286 20.14 30.11 23.40
N SER A 287 20.41 31.09 22.54
CA SER A 287 19.46 31.49 21.49
C SER A 287 19.17 30.31 20.54
N SER A 288 20.20 29.58 20.12
CA SER A 288 20.05 28.37 19.29
C SER A 288 19.29 27.25 20.02
N TYR A 289 19.59 27.00 21.30
CA TYR A 289 18.86 26.02 22.11
C TYR A 289 17.37 26.37 22.22
N THR A 290 17.05 27.63 22.53
CA THR A 290 15.65 28.08 22.65
C THR A 290 14.90 27.99 21.32
N ALA A 291 15.55 28.32 20.20
CA ALA A 291 14.97 28.20 18.87
C ALA A 291 14.71 26.73 18.49
N ASN A 292 15.67 25.83 18.72
CA ASN A 292 15.53 24.41 18.42
C ASN A 292 14.52 23.73 19.35
N LEU A 293 14.46 24.13 20.62
CA LEU A 293 13.46 23.62 21.55
C LEU A 293 12.05 24.02 21.12
N ALA A 294 11.85 25.28 20.70
CA ALA A 294 10.57 25.74 20.16
C ALA A 294 10.18 24.96 18.89
N ALA A 295 11.13 24.76 17.97
CA ALA A 295 10.90 23.93 16.79
C ALA A 295 10.53 22.49 17.18
N PHE A 296 11.25 21.87 18.11
CA PHE A 296 11.01 20.50 18.57
C PHE A 296 9.62 20.32 19.20
N LEU A 297 9.13 21.32 19.95
CA LEU A 297 7.80 21.29 20.55
C LEU A 297 6.67 21.44 19.52
N THR A 298 6.93 22.06 18.37
CA THR A 298 5.93 22.24 17.30
C THR A 298 5.95 21.13 16.25
N VAL A 299 7.09 20.47 16.05
CA VAL A 299 7.26 19.45 15.01
C VAL A 299 6.80 18.08 15.50
N GLU A 300 5.58 17.71 15.11
CA GLU A 300 5.07 16.36 15.29
C GLU A 300 5.55 15.44 14.16
N ARG A 301 6.73 14.82 14.29
CA ARG A 301 7.16 13.77 13.35
C ARG A 301 6.38 12.49 13.63
N MET A 302 5.40 12.19 12.80
CA MET A 302 4.87 10.84 12.65
C MET A 302 5.90 10.03 11.85
N GLU A 303 6.90 9.45 12.52
CA GLU A 303 7.79 8.49 11.87
C GLU A 303 6.98 7.23 11.52
N SER A 304 6.93 6.91 10.22
CA SER A 304 6.39 5.64 9.77
C SER A 304 7.44 4.55 10.04
N PRO A 305 7.13 3.52 10.84
CA PRO A 305 8.09 2.44 11.09
C PRO A 305 8.32 1.55 9.86
N ILE A 306 7.46 1.64 8.84
CA ILE A 306 7.50 0.83 7.61
C ILE A 306 7.16 1.73 6.43
N GLU A 307 8.01 1.77 5.41
CA GLU A 307 7.71 2.44 4.14
C GLU A 307 7.58 1.42 2.99
N SER A 308 8.28 0.30 3.08
CA SER A 308 8.32 -0.72 2.04
C SER A 308 8.09 -2.15 2.56
N ALA A 309 7.72 -3.06 1.65
CA ALA A 309 7.65 -4.49 1.94
C ALA A 309 9.03 -5.10 2.28
N GLU A 310 10.13 -4.50 1.81
CA GLU A 310 11.48 -4.93 2.15
C GLU A 310 11.80 -4.69 3.62
N ASP A 311 11.33 -3.57 4.18
CA ASP A 311 11.53 -3.25 5.59
C ASP A 311 10.90 -4.33 6.47
N LEU A 312 9.70 -4.79 6.09
CA LEU A 312 9.02 -5.92 6.73
C LEU A 312 9.81 -7.22 6.62
N ALA A 313 10.43 -7.50 5.47
CA ALA A 313 11.21 -8.72 5.24
C ALA A 313 12.55 -8.74 6.02
N LYS A 314 13.14 -7.56 6.25
CA LYS A 314 14.41 -7.39 7.00
C LYS A 314 14.22 -7.54 8.51
N GLN A 315 13.06 -7.14 9.03
CA GLN A 315 12.75 -7.15 10.47
C GLN A 315 11.85 -8.33 10.89
N THR A 316 11.84 -8.67 12.17
CA THR A 316 11.02 -9.77 12.74
C THR A 316 10.07 -9.33 13.84
N LYS A 317 10.07 -8.04 14.20
CA LYS A 317 9.30 -7.48 15.32
C LYS A 317 7.83 -7.31 14.98
N ILE A 318 7.53 -6.89 13.75
CA ILE A 318 6.19 -6.70 13.21
C ILE A 318 5.86 -7.96 12.43
N LYS A 319 4.88 -8.71 12.91
CA LYS A 319 4.36 -9.89 12.21
C LYS A 319 3.47 -9.43 11.07
N TYR A 320 3.56 -10.08 9.92
CA TYR A 320 2.72 -9.80 8.77
C TYR A 320 2.09 -11.08 8.23
N GLY A 321 0.91 -10.95 7.63
CA GLY A 321 0.13 -12.08 7.11
C GLY A 321 -0.79 -11.69 5.96
N ALA A 322 -1.50 -12.69 5.43
CA ALA A 322 -2.43 -12.53 4.33
C ALA A 322 -3.68 -13.41 4.55
N LEU A 323 -4.72 -13.18 3.75
CA LEU A 323 -5.92 -14.02 3.75
C LEU A 323 -5.56 -15.46 3.33
N ALA A 324 -5.98 -16.44 4.12
CA ALA A 324 -5.78 -17.86 3.84
C ALA A 324 -6.51 -18.26 2.55
N GLY A 325 -5.79 -18.88 1.62
CA GLY A 325 -6.34 -19.29 0.32
C GLY A 325 -6.67 -18.14 -0.64
N GLY A 326 -6.28 -16.90 -0.31
CA GLY A 326 -6.41 -15.75 -1.20
C GLY A 326 -5.34 -15.69 -2.29
N SER A 327 -5.61 -14.93 -3.35
CA SER A 327 -4.68 -14.69 -4.46
C SER A 327 -3.36 -14.06 -3.97
N THR A 328 -3.39 -13.15 -2.99
CA THR A 328 -2.20 -12.54 -2.39
C THR A 328 -1.28 -13.57 -1.72
N ALA A 329 -1.85 -14.55 -1.00
CA ALA A 329 -1.05 -15.60 -0.37
C ALA A 329 -0.42 -16.51 -1.43
N ALA A 330 -1.16 -16.87 -2.49
CA ALA A 330 -0.62 -17.62 -3.62
C ALA A 330 0.47 -16.84 -4.37
N PHE A 331 0.31 -15.52 -4.54
CA PHE A 331 1.31 -14.64 -5.13
C PHE A 331 2.65 -14.73 -4.39
N PHE A 332 2.65 -14.61 -3.06
CA PHE A 332 3.89 -14.71 -2.27
C PHE A 332 4.50 -16.12 -2.32
N ARG A 333 3.67 -17.17 -2.34
CA ARG A 333 4.11 -18.57 -2.45
C ARG A 333 4.82 -18.86 -3.78
N ASP A 334 4.22 -18.38 -4.87
CA ASP A 334 4.64 -18.72 -6.23
C ASP A 334 5.57 -17.64 -6.83
N SER A 335 5.96 -16.63 -6.04
CA SER A 335 6.85 -15.55 -6.47
C SER A 335 8.29 -16.02 -6.69
N ASN A 336 8.93 -15.51 -7.74
CA ASN A 336 10.35 -15.72 -8.03
C ASN A 336 11.26 -14.63 -7.43
N PHE A 337 10.72 -13.64 -6.73
CA PHE A 337 11.52 -12.57 -6.13
C PHE A 337 11.99 -12.96 -4.73
N SER A 338 13.30 -12.84 -4.48
CA SER A 338 13.94 -13.33 -3.24
C SER A 338 13.34 -12.73 -1.96
N THR A 339 13.01 -11.44 -1.96
CA THR A 339 12.35 -10.78 -0.83
C THR A 339 10.98 -11.39 -0.54
N TYR A 340 10.17 -11.66 -1.58
CA TYR A 340 8.83 -12.21 -1.43
C TYR A 340 8.84 -13.69 -1.03
N GLN A 341 9.82 -14.46 -1.53
CA GLN A 341 10.07 -15.82 -1.06
C GLN A 341 10.42 -15.85 0.43
N ARG A 342 11.27 -14.92 0.89
CA ARG A 342 11.60 -14.79 2.32
C ARG A 342 10.37 -14.43 3.15
N MET A 343 9.54 -13.51 2.66
CA MET A 343 8.26 -13.18 3.31
C MET A 343 7.33 -14.39 3.39
N TRP A 344 7.24 -15.20 2.32
CA TRP A 344 6.47 -16.44 2.32
C TRP A 344 7.00 -17.46 3.34
N SER A 345 8.31 -17.69 3.38
CA SER A 345 8.92 -18.58 4.38
C SER A 345 8.67 -18.11 5.81
N PHE A 346 8.69 -16.79 6.05
CA PHE A 346 8.31 -16.21 7.34
C PHE A 346 6.84 -16.50 7.66
N MET A 347 5.92 -16.21 6.74
CA MET A 347 4.49 -16.46 6.94
C MET A 347 4.17 -17.94 7.20
N GLN A 348 4.87 -18.85 6.52
CA GLN A 348 4.70 -20.29 6.68
C GLN A 348 5.27 -20.81 8.02
N SER A 349 6.39 -20.25 8.49
CA SER A 349 7.05 -20.66 9.74
C SER A 349 6.50 -19.97 10.99
N ALA A 350 5.73 -18.91 10.84
CA ALA A 350 5.20 -18.12 11.94
C ALA A 350 4.23 -18.92 12.83
N LYS A 351 4.53 -18.95 14.15
CA LYS A 351 3.63 -19.47 15.19
C LYS A 351 3.29 -18.35 16.20
N PRO A 352 2.02 -18.09 16.52
CA PRO A 352 0.79 -18.63 15.90
C PRO A 352 0.63 -18.19 14.44
N SER A 353 -0.26 -18.87 13.70
CA SER A 353 -0.55 -18.58 12.28
C SER A 353 -0.81 -17.10 12.06
N VAL A 354 -0.18 -16.55 11.03
CA VAL A 354 -0.41 -15.17 10.54
C VAL A 354 -1.47 -15.12 9.45
N PHE A 355 -1.90 -16.26 8.91
CA PHE A 355 -2.98 -16.33 7.95
C PHE A 355 -4.34 -16.20 8.63
N THR A 356 -5.18 -15.33 8.09
CA THR A 356 -6.54 -15.04 8.60
C THR A 356 -7.60 -15.70 7.72
N LYS A 357 -8.77 -16.01 8.28
CA LYS A 357 -9.86 -16.65 7.52
C LYS A 357 -10.73 -15.65 6.77
N SER A 358 -10.74 -14.39 7.22
CA SER A 358 -11.50 -13.30 6.61
C SER A 358 -10.74 -11.98 6.68
N ASN A 359 -11.09 -11.04 5.80
CA ASN A 359 -10.52 -9.69 5.81
C ASN A 359 -10.86 -8.95 7.11
N VAL A 360 -12.08 -9.14 7.65
CA VAL A 360 -12.51 -8.53 8.91
C VAL A 360 -11.66 -9.01 10.08
N GLU A 361 -11.37 -10.32 10.15
CA GLU A 361 -10.46 -10.88 11.15
C GLU A 361 -9.05 -10.29 11.03
N GLY A 362 -8.56 -10.06 9.81
CA GLY A 362 -7.28 -9.39 9.57
C GLY A 362 -7.24 -7.96 10.10
N VAL A 363 -8.29 -7.17 9.83
CA VAL A 363 -8.42 -5.80 10.36
C VAL A 363 -8.43 -5.82 11.90
N GLU A 364 -9.24 -6.70 12.51
CA GLU A 364 -9.26 -6.84 13.96
C GLU A 364 -7.92 -7.28 14.55
N TRP A 365 -7.21 -8.17 13.85
CA TRP A 365 -5.91 -8.69 14.27
C TRP A 365 -4.86 -7.58 14.33
N VAL A 366 -4.86 -6.67 13.35
CA VAL A 366 -4.01 -5.47 13.30
C VAL A 366 -4.42 -4.47 14.39
N ILE A 367 -5.72 -4.23 14.58
CA ILE A 367 -6.21 -3.31 15.64
C ILE A 367 -5.80 -3.80 17.03
N LYS A 368 -5.97 -5.10 17.31
CA LYS A 368 -5.61 -5.73 18.60
C LYS A 368 -4.09 -5.80 18.80
N GLY A 369 -3.31 -5.85 17.73
CA GLY A 369 -1.86 -5.80 17.77
C GLY A 369 -1.34 -4.41 18.17
N LYS A 370 -0.77 -4.28 19.38
CA LYS A 370 0.01 -3.07 19.72
C LYS A 370 1.25 -3.01 18.83
N ILE A 371 1.22 -2.25 17.72
CA ILE A 371 2.33 -1.92 16.77
C ILE A 371 3.05 -3.12 16.11
N GLY A 372 2.87 -4.35 16.58
CA GLY A 372 3.60 -5.54 16.12
C GLY A 372 2.88 -6.42 15.09
N ARG A 373 1.85 -5.90 14.41
CA ARG A 373 1.04 -6.64 13.42
C ARG A 373 0.73 -5.76 12.21
N ALA A 374 0.93 -6.29 11.00
CA ALA A 374 0.77 -5.61 9.71
C ALA A 374 0.17 -6.52 8.63
#